data_AF-A0A1E5GWK5-F1
#
_entry.id   AF-A0A1E5GWK5-F1
#
_cell.length_a   1.000
_cell.length_b   1.000
_cell.length_c   1.000
_cell.angle_alpha   90.00
_cell.angle_beta   90.00
_cell.angle_gamma   90.00
#
_symmetry.space_group_name_H-M   'P 1'
#
loop_
_entity.id
_entity.type
_entity.pdbx_description
1 polymer ?
#
loop_
_entity_poly.entity_id
_entity_poly.type
_entity_poly.pdbx_seq_one_letter_code
_entity_poly.pdbx_strand_id
1 'polypeptide(L)'
;MADIVQLEEKGNLLYPKTHTSAIDNFDEAVVKKTGNETITGIKNFKDGLKVNGRDVVNKTYFKEITNTDRTGNAASFSNFYGYIYRVGNLVKLQLRINLTNSNNEGQMIYKLPEGYKMIDEHGKNFYITPCSCVMWNAVSRAKLWGLVEWNHGDSGLRFFTGDVKTGNSYVEATWITNDPYPIDDKFI
;
A
#
# COMPACT_ATOMS: atom_id res chain seq x y z
N MET A 1 49.52 -24.13 -13.08
CA MET A 1 48.58 -24.67 -12.08
C MET A 1 49.01 -24.12 -10.74
N ALA A 2 48.12 -23.50 -9.97
CA ALA A 2 48.45 -23.09 -8.61
C ALA A 2 48.27 -24.31 -7.71
N ASP A 3 49.34 -24.72 -7.01
CA ASP A 3 49.27 -25.78 -6.01
C ASP A 3 48.42 -25.31 -4.83
N ILE A 4 47.36 -26.06 -4.54
CA ILE A 4 46.63 -25.91 -3.29
C ILE A 4 47.45 -26.68 -2.25
N VAL A 5 48.22 -25.96 -1.44
CA VAL A 5 48.96 -26.56 -0.32
C VAL A 5 48.02 -26.73 0.86
N GLN A 6 47.70 -27.98 1.21
CA GLN A 6 46.94 -28.33 2.39
C GLN A 6 47.90 -28.57 3.56
N LEU A 7 47.73 -27.83 4.66
CA LEU A 7 48.60 -27.94 5.84
C LEU A 7 48.21 -29.17 6.67
N GLU A 8 49.20 -30.01 6.97
CA GLU A 8 49.09 -31.17 7.87
C GLU A 8 50.08 -31.01 9.04
N GLU A 9 49.65 -31.36 10.26
CA GLU A 9 50.57 -31.53 11.39
C GLU A 9 50.40 -32.94 11.96
N LYS A 10 51.51 -33.69 12.05
CA LYS A 10 51.54 -35.09 12.54
C LYS A 10 50.54 -36.01 11.82
N GLY A 11 50.33 -35.80 10.52
CA GLY A 11 49.46 -36.64 9.69
C GLY A 11 47.96 -36.41 9.90
N ASN A 12 47.57 -35.38 10.66
CA ASN A 12 46.19 -34.93 10.78
C ASN A 12 45.98 -33.69 9.94
N LEU A 13 44.89 -33.68 9.14
CA LEU A 13 44.42 -32.48 8.45
C LEU A 13 44.13 -31.41 9.49
N LEU A 14 44.80 -30.25 9.41
CA LEU A 14 44.66 -29.23 10.46
C LEU A 14 43.33 -28.44 10.36
N TYR A 15 42.61 -28.56 9.25
CA TYR A 15 41.39 -27.78 8.99
C TYR A 15 40.24 -28.55 8.31
N PRO A 16 39.78 -29.71 8.84
CA PRO A 16 38.58 -30.36 8.32
C PRO A 16 37.36 -29.64 8.92
N LYS A 17 36.80 -28.69 8.17
CA LYS A 17 35.47 -28.08 8.32
C LYS A 17 35.26 -27.14 9.53
N THR A 18 35.68 -25.88 9.38
CA THR A 18 34.85 -24.64 9.52
C THR A 18 35.79 -23.43 9.44
N HIS A 19 36.01 -22.90 8.24
CA HIS A 19 37.03 -21.89 7.92
C HIS A 19 36.79 -20.49 8.52
N THR A 20 35.78 -20.27 9.36
CA THR A 20 35.49 -18.93 9.92
C THR A 20 36.55 -18.48 10.91
N SER A 21 37.16 -19.40 11.68
CA SER A 21 38.22 -19.09 12.65
C SER A 21 39.60 -18.85 12.00
N ALA A 22 39.73 -19.11 10.70
CA ALA A 22 40.98 -18.93 9.95
C ALA A 22 40.99 -17.64 9.11
N ILE A 23 39.94 -16.82 9.21
CA ILE A 23 39.83 -15.53 8.52
C ILE A 23 40.07 -14.43 9.56
N ASP A 24 41.20 -13.73 9.44
CA ASP A 24 41.50 -12.58 10.28
C ASP A 24 40.40 -11.51 10.14
N ASN A 25 39.98 -10.93 11.27
CA ASN A 25 38.93 -9.91 11.36
C ASN A 25 37.59 -10.33 10.71
N PHE A 26 37.28 -11.63 10.68
CA PHE A 26 36.04 -12.15 10.11
C PHE A 26 34.81 -11.40 10.65
N ASP A 27 34.75 -11.19 11.97
CA ASP A 27 33.64 -10.53 12.65
C ASP A 27 33.45 -9.05 12.25
N GLU A 28 34.47 -8.39 11.71
CA GLU A 28 34.41 -7.00 11.25
C GLU A 28 33.99 -6.89 9.78
N ALA A 29 34.10 -7.98 9.01
CA ALA A 29 33.92 -8.00 7.56
C ALA A 29 32.56 -8.57 7.10
N VAL A 30 31.82 -9.27 7.98
CA VAL A 30 30.59 -9.99 7.61
C VAL A 30 29.38 -9.53 8.43
N VAL A 31 28.18 -9.68 7.86
CA VAL A 31 26.91 -9.47 8.57
C VAL A 31 26.47 -10.81 9.17
N LYS A 32 26.05 -10.79 10.44
CA LYS A 32 25.66 -11.96 11.22
C LYS A 32 24.14 -12.18 11.14
N LYS A 33 23.71 -13.40 11.45
CA LYS A 33 22.28 -13.77 11.48
C LYS A 33 21.58 -13.35 12.78
N THR A 34 22.33 -12.92 13.79
CA THR A 34 21.86 -12.61 15.14
C THR A 34 22.70 -11.50 15.75
N GLY A 35 22.13 -10.78 16.71
CA GLY A 35 22.81 -9.65 17.36
C GLY A 35 22.55 -8.34 16.61
N ASN A 36 22.86 -7.23 17.28
CA ASN A 36 22.68 -5.90 16.71
C ASN A 36 23.96 -5.50 15.96
N GLU A 37 23.81 -5.01 14.72
CA GLU A 37 24.93 -4.61 13.86
C GLU A 37 24.60 -3.30 13.13
N THR A 38 25.62 -2.49 12.84
CA THR A 38 25.50 -1.31 11.96
C THR A 38 26.15 -1.64 10.63
N ILE A 39 25.40 -1.51 9.53
CA ILE A 39 25.84 -1.89 8.19
C ILE A 39 25.95 -0.64 7.30
N THR A 40 27.12 -0.36 6.74
CA THR A 40 27.36 0.80 5.86
C THR A 40 27.39 0.43 4.37
N GLY A 41 27.26 1.45 3.49
CA GLY A 41 27.28 1.31 2.03
C GLY A 41 25.92 0.93 1.40
N ILE A 42 25.85 0.97 0.08
CA ILE A 42 24.62 0.63 -0.67
C ILE A 42 24.44 -0.89 -0.71
N LYS A 43 23.26 -1.37 -0.32
CA LYS A 43 22.88 -2.80 -0.36
C LYS A 43 21.74 -3.01 -1.36
N ASN A 44 22.01 -3.75 -2.42
CA ASN A 44 21.01 -4.12 -3.42
C ASN A 44 20.50 -5.54 -3.15
N PHE A 45 19.21 -5.69 -2.85
CA PHE A 45 18.57 -6.99 -2.61
C PHE A 45 17.82 -7.43 -3.87
N LYS A 46 18.35 -8.45 -4.57
CA LYS A 46 17.80 -8.92 -5.86
C LYS A 46 16.35 -9.39 -5.75
N ASP A 47 16.02 -10.05 -4.65
CA ASP A 47 14.71 -10.68 -4.43
C ASP A 47 13.82 -9.88 -3.45
N GLY A 48 14.20 -8.64 -3.13
CA GLY A 48 13.51 -7.77 -2.17
C GLY A 48 13.96 -7.94 -0.72
N LEU A 49 13.62 -6.96 0.12
CA LEU A 49 13.88 -6.97 1.56
C LEU A 49 12.65 -7.49 2.29
N LYS A 50 12.84 -8.37 3.28
CA LYS A 50 11.77 -8.85 4.17
C LYS A 50 12.04 -8.46 5.61
N VAL A 51 10.99 -8.06 6.33
CA VAL A 51 10.99 -7.86 7.79
C VAL A 51 9.94 -8.79 8.39
N ASN A 52 10.35 -9.67 9.31
CA ASN A 52 9.49 -10.70 9.91
C ASN A 52 8.73 -11.54 8.86
N GLY A 53 9.42 -11.90 7.76
CA GLY A 53 8.85 -12.68 6.67
C GLY A 53 7.93 -11.90 5.71
N ARG A 54 7.68 -10.61 5.96
CA ARG A 54 6.86 -9.74 5.10
C ARG A 54 7.72 -8.88 4.20
N ASP A 55 7.37 -8.77 2.93
CA ASP A 55 8.06 -7.89 2.00
C ASP A 55 7.97 -6.44 2.44
N VAL A 56 9.12 -5.76 2.51
CA VAL A 56 9.19 -4.32 2.65
C VAL A 56 8.96 -3.73 1.26
N VAL A 57 7.69 -3.59 0.89
CA VAL A 57 7.31 -3.14 -0.44
C VAL A 57 7.53 -1.64 -0.56
N ASN A 58 8.45 -1.28 -1.43
CA ASN A 58 8.80 0.08 -1.85
C ASN A 58 8.22 0.43 -3.25
N LYS A 59 7.42 -0.45 -3.84
CA LYS A 59 6.74 -0.20 -5.12
C LYS A 59 5.40 0.48 -4.89
N THR A 60 5.11 1.48 -5.71
CA THR A 60 3.79 2.12 -5.75
C THR A 60 2.95 1.43 -6.80
N TYR A 61 1.89 0.77 -6.36
CA TYR A 61 0.85 0.25 -7.22
C TYR A 61 -0.19 1.34 -7.41
N PHE A 62 -0.73 1.46 -8.61
CA PHE A 62 -1.87 2.35 -8.81
C PHE A 62 -2.84 1.81 -9.85
N LYS A 63 -4.10 2.16 -9.63
CA LYS A 63 -5.18 1.97 -10.59
C LYS A 63 -5.81 3.32 -10.90
N GLU A 64 -5.96 3.58 -12.20
CA GLU A 64 -6.76 4.69 -12.69
C GLU A 64 -8.24 4.40 -12.45
N ILE A 65 -8.95 5.40 -11.95
CA ILE A 65 -10.38 5.35 -11.73
C ILE A 65 -11.04 6.20 -12.81
N THR A 66 -12.04 5.62 -13.47
CA THR A 66 -12.79 6.27 -14.54
C THR A 66 -14.29 6.17 -14.30
N ASN A 67 -15.08 6.80 -15.17
CA ASN A 67 -16.54 6.74 -15.10
C ASN A 67 -17.12 5.32 -15.10
N THR A 68 -16.40 4.32 -15.64
CA THR A 68 -16.86 2.92 -15.68
C THR A 68 -16.74 2.22 -14.33
N ASP A 69 -15.86 2.69 -13.45
CA ASP A 69 -15.65 2.09 -12.12
C ASP A 69 -16.66 2.58 -11.08
N ARG A 70 -17.45 3.60 -11.43
CA ARG A 70 -18.48 4.17 -10.55
C ARG A 70 -19.58 3.15 -10.27
N THR A 71 -20.00 3.09 -9.02
CA THR A 71 -21.15 2.28 -8.55
C THR A 71 -22.30 3.15 -8.06
N GLY A 72 -23.44 2.54 -7.71
CA GLY A 72 -24.60 3.25 -7.18
C GLY A 72 -25.41 4.01 -8.24
N ASN A 73 -26.21 5.00 -7.84
CA ASN A 73 -27.02 5.80 -8.76
C ASN A 73 -26.13 6.71 -9.63
N ALA A 74 -25.70 6.14 -10.76
CA ALA A 74 -24.93 6.78 -11.81
C ALA A 74 -25.51 8.13 -12.32
N ALA A 75 -26.79 8.44 -12.07
CA ALA A 75 -27.42 9.67 -12.56
C ALA A 75 -26.97 10.96 -11.82
N SER A 76 -26.32 10.85 -10.66
CA SER A 76 -25.94 12.02 -9.86
C SER A 76 -24.57 12.61 -10.18
N PHE A 77 -23.79 11.96 -11.07
CA PHE A 77 -22.43 12.39 -11.39
C PHE A 77 -22.19 12.37 -12.90
N SER A 78 -21.50 13.37 -13.46
CA SER A 78 -21.12 13.37 -14.89
C SER A 78 -19.66 13.00 -15.14
N ASN A 79 -18.80 13.19 -14.14
CA ASN A 79 -17.39 12.87 -14.22
C ASN A 79 -16.92 12.26 -12.90
N PHE A 80 -16.30 11.10 -12.99
CA PHE A 80 -15.75 10.33 -11.89
C PHE A 80 -14.37 9.83 -12.32
N TYR A 81 -13.33 10.53 -11.87
CA TYR A 81 -11.95 10.27 -12.32
C TYR A 81 -10.96 10.43 -11.19
N GLY A 82 -9.92 9.62 -11.19
CA GLY A 82 -8.85 9.76 -10.20
C GLY A 82 -7.95 8.54 -10.18
N TYR A 83 -7.33 8.33 -9.02
CA TYR A 83 -6.40 7.24 -8.81
C TYR A 83 -6.56 6.67 -7.41
N ILE A 84 -6.32 5.37 -7.31
CA ILE A 84 -6.04 4.71 -6.04
C ILE A 84 -4.61 4.20 -6.07
N TYR A 85 -3.86 4.50 -5.02
CA TYR A 85 -2.45 4.17 -4.86
C TYR A 85 -2.27 3.23 -3.68
N ARG A 86 -1.33 2.30 -3.78
CA ARG A 86 -0.88 1.48 -2.65
C ARG A 86 0.64 1.48 -2.56
N VAL A 87 1.15 1.77 -1.36
CA VAL A 87 2.56 1.66 -0.99
C VAL A 87 2.65 0.85 0.30
N GLY A 88 3.21 -0.35 0.23
CA GLY A 88 3.18 -1.26 1.38
C GLY A 88 1.75 -1.61 1.77
N ASN A 89 1.39 -1.32 3.02
CA ASN A 89 0.03 -1.49 3.56
C ASN A 89 -0.78 -0.19 3.56
N LEU A 90 -0.22 0.92 3.06
CA LEU A 90 -0.91 2.21 3.00
C LEU A 90 -1.60 2.34 1.64
N VAL A 91 -2.89 2.65 1.67
CA VAL A 91 -3.68 2.96 0.47
C VAL A 91 -4.09 4.41 0.50
N LYS A 92 -3.98 5.11 -0.63
CA LYS A 92 -4.46 6.47 -0.82
C LYS A 92 -5.42 6.55 -1.99
N LEU A 93 -6.58 7.15 -1.77
CA LEU A 93 -7.56 7.47 -2.80
C LEU A 93 -7.50 8.96 -3.11
N GLN A 94 -7.55 9.31 -4.40
CA GLN A 94 -7.73 10.68 -4.87
C GLN A 94 -8.72 10.67 -6.01
N LEU A 95 -9.84 11.37 -5.84
CA LEU A 95 -10.95 11.38 -6.79
C LEU A 95 -11.43 12.79 -7.06
N ARG A 96 -11.74 13.05 -8.33
CA ARG A 96 -12.58 14.15 -8.77
C ARG A 96 -13.98 13.61 -9.10
N ILE A 97 -14.98 14.30 -8.58
CA ILE A 97 -16.39 14.00 -8.77
C ILE A 97 -17.07 15.26 -9.29
N ASN A 98 -17.70 15.21 -10.47
CA ASN A 98 -18.59 16.27 -10.92
C ASN A 98 -20.04 15.89 -10.62
N LEU A 99 -20.67 16.64 -9.73
CA LEU A 99 -22.06 16.51 -9.33
C LEU A 99 -22.97 17.10 -10.41
N THR A 100 -24.00 16.34 -10.79
CA THR A 100 -25.14 16.80 -11.59
C THR A 100 -26.45 16.81 -10.81
N ASN A 101 -26.54 15.99 -9.75
CA ASN A 101 -27.63 15.98 -8.78
C ASN A 101 -27.08 15.67 -7.38
N SER A 102 -27.92 15.81 -6.35
CA SER A 102 -27.57 15.44 -4.96
C SER A 102 -27.46 13.92 -4.77
N ASN A 103 -26.59 13.49 -3.84
CA ASN A 103 -26.48 12.12 -3.32
C ASN A 103 -26.65 12.09 -1.79
N ASN A 104 -27.84 12.45 -1.30
CA ASN A 104 -28.09 12.59 0.14
C ASN A 104 -28.37 11.26 0.86
N GLU A 105 -28.67 10.20 0.11
CA GLU A 105 -28.89 8.86 0.64
C GLU A 105 -27.58 8.14 1.00
N GLY A 106 -26.42 8.76 0.73
CA GLY A 106 -25.12 8.20 1.09
C GLY A 106 -24.77 6.94 0.32
N GLN A 107 -25.22 6.82 -0.93
CA GLN A 107 -24.95 5.63 -1.73
C GLN A 107 -23.44 5.43 -1.94
N MET A 108 -23.01 4.18 -2.04
CA MET A 108 -21.63 3.84 -2.36
C MET A 108 -21.38 4.12 -3.84
N ILE A 109 -20.45 5.03 -4.11
CA ILE A 109 -20.17 5.52 -5.46
C ILE A 109 -18.94 4.87 -6.10
N TYR A 110 -18.16 4.13 -5.31
CA TYR A 110 -17.02 3.37 -5.80
C TYR A 110 -16.74 2.20 -4.87
N LYS A 111 -16.74 0.98 -5.42
CA LYS A 111 -16.29 -0.23 -4.73
C LYS A 111 -14.77 -0.33 -4.81
N LEU A 112 -14.12 -0.61 -3.69
CA LEU A 112 -12.68 -0.81 -3.68
C LEU A 112 -12.33 -2.12 -4.38
N PRO A 113 -11.40 -2.10 -5.35
CA PRO A 113 -10.90 -3.31 -5.98
C PRO A 113 -10.07 -4.14 -4.99
N GLU A 114 -9.95 -5.44 -5.27
CA GLU A 114 -9.01 -6.31 -4.55
C GLU A 114 -7.60 -5.73 -4.61
N GLY A 115 -6.89 -5.85 -3.50
CA GLY A 115 -5.58 -5.24 -3.34
C GLY A 115 -5.62 -3.86 -2.71
N TYR A 116 -6.80 -3.29 -2.49
CA TYR A 116 -6.95 -1.97 -1.87
C TYR A 116 -8.02 -1.93 -0.78
N LYS A 117 -8.72 -3.05 -0.49
CA LYS A 117 -9.79 -3.07 0.51
C LYS A 117 -9.23 -2.76 1.89
N MET A 118 -10.10 -2.24 2.76
CA MET A 118 -9.71 -1.95 4.14
C MET A 118 -9.38 -3.25 4.88
N ILE A 119 -8.50 -3.18 5.87
CA ILE A 119 -8.10 -4.33 6.68
C ILE A 119 -9.30 -5.05 7.33
N ASP A 120 -9.39 -6.35 7.08
CA ASP A 120 -10.52 -7.21 7.50
C ASP A 120 -10.59 -7.47 9.01
N GLU A 121 -9.46 -7.37 9.73
CA GLU A 121 -9.39 -7.63 11.19
C GLU A 121 -10.24 -6.65 12.02
N HIS A 122 -10.58 -5.48 11.44
CA HIS A 122 -11.49 -4.51 12.06
C HIS A 122 -12.96 -4.76 11.69
N GLY A 123 -13.27 -5.70 10.81
CA GLY A 123 -14.61 -6.03 10.34
C GLY A 123 -15.56 -6.64 11.38
N LYS A 124 -15.11 -6.80 12.63
CA LYS A 124 -15.97 -7.14 13.76
C LYS A 124 -16.67 -5.92 14.37
N ASN A 125 -16.15 -4.70 14.13
CA ASN A 125 -16.71 -3.44 14.61
C ASN A 125 -16.57 -2.39 13.49
N PHE A 126 -17.69 -1.98 12.88
CA PHE A 126 -17.80 -0.98 11.80
C PHE A 126 -16.57 -0.04 11.70
N TYR A 127 -15.72 -0.26 10.69
CA TYR A 127 -14.52 0.55 10.47
C TYR A 127 -14.75 1.53 9.32
N ILE A 128 -14.52 2.81 9.62
CA ILE A 128 -14.67 3.91 8.68
C ILE A 128 -13.39 4.75 8.66
N THR A 129 -12.99 5.17 7.47
CA THR A 129 -12.01 6.23 7.29
C THR A 129 -12.74 7.45 6.73
N PRO A 130 -12.81 8.56 7.47
CA PRO A 130 -13.40 9.78 6.93
C PRO A 130 -12.57 10.31 5.76
N CYS A 131 -13.25 10.84 4.75
CA CYS A 131 -12.60 11.48 3.61
C CYS A 131 -12.46 12.98 3.85
N SER A 132 -11.37 13.57 3.35
CA SER A 132 -11.30 15.01 3.12
C SER A 132 -12.03 15.32 1.81
N CYS A 133 -13.01 16.21 1.88
CA CYS A 133 -13.84 16.61 0.75
C CYS A 133 -13.74 18.12 0.52
N VAL A 134 -13.44 18.54 -0.70
CA VAL A 134 -13.34 19.95 -1.08
C VAL A 134 -14.09 20.20 -2.38
N MET A 135 -14.76 21.35 -2.49
CA MET A 135 -15.41 21.78 -3.72
C MET A 135 -14.59 22.90 -4.39
N TRP A 136 -14.43 22.86 -5.72
CA TRP A 136 -13.59 23.81 -6.47
C TRP A 136 -14.01 25.29 -6.30
N ASN A 137 -15.31 25.59 -6.25
CA ASN A 137 -15.84 26.95 -6.47
C ASN A 137 -16.86 27.45 -5.41
N ALA A 138 -16.96 26.85 -4.23
CA ALA A 138 -17.93 27.30 -3.23
C ALA A 138 -17.32 28.25 -2.19
N VAL A 139 -17.80 29.49 -2.17
CA VAL A 139 -17.59 30.51 -1.11
C VAL A 139 -18.40 30.20 0.16
N SER A 140 -19.07 29.05 0.19
CA SER A 140 -20.00 28.62 1.25
C SER A 140 -19.60 27.23 1.72
N ARG A 141 -19.83 26.97 3.01
CA ARG A 141 -19.51 25.76 3.79
C ARG A 141 -20.25 24.53 3.25
N ALA A 142 -19.95 24.14 2.02
CA ALA A 142 -20.51 22.98 1.34
C ALA A 142 -20.45 21.78 2.28
N LYS A 143 -21.62 21.22 2.63
CA LYS A 143 -21.71 20.05 3.52
C LYS A 143 -21.41 18.79 2.71
N LEU A 144 -20.20 18.71 2.20
CA LEU A 144 -19.66 17.50 1.61
C LEU A 144 -19.02 16.68 2.72
N TRP A 145 -19.33 15.40 2.76
CA TRP A 145 -18.55 14.45 3.54
C TRP A 145 -18.49 13.12 2.81
N GLY A 146 -17.42 12.37 3.09
CA GLY A 146 -17.23 11.05 2.53
C GLY A 146 -16.67 10.15 3.60
N LEU A 147 -16.88 8.85 3.40
CA LEU A 147 -16.24 7.83 4.19
C LEU A 147 -15.91 6.64 3.31
N VAL A 148 -14.74 6.08 3.53
CA VAL A 148 -14.41 4.74 3.05
C VAL A 148 -14.83 3.79 4.17
N GLU A 149 -15.79 2.93 3.90
CA GLU A 149 -16.26 1.94 4.86
C GLU A 149 -15.87 0.53 4.44
N TRP A 150 -15.70 -0.31 5.45
CA TRP A 150 -15.75 -1.75 5.29
C TRP A 150 -17.14 -2.24 5.70
N ASN A 151 -17.82 -2.97 4.82
CA ASN A 151 -19.13 -3.56 5.12
C ASN A 151 -19.14 -5.04 4.68
N HIS A 152 -18.65 -5.94 5.54
CA HIS A 152 -18.81 -7.40 5.41
C HIS A 152 -18.49 -7.95 4.00
N GLY A 153 -17.37 -7.52 3.41
CA GLY A 153 -16.89 -7.99 2.10
C GLY A 153 -17.05 -6.97 0.96
N ASP A 154 -17.87 -5.94 1.12
CA ASP A 154 -18.03 -4.81 0.18
C ASP A 154 -17.45 -3.53 0.81
N SER A 155 -16.15 -3.28 0.62
CA SER A 155 -15.54 -2.00 1.01
C SER A 155 -15.66 -0.97 -0.11
N GLY A 156 -15.93 0.28 0.23
CA GLY A 156 -16.14 1.31 -0.79
C GLY A 156 -16.24 2.72 -0.26
N LEU A 157 -16.15 3.67 -1.18
CA LEU A 157 -16.38 5.08 -0.92
C LEU A 157 -17.88 5.38 -0.95
N ARG A 158 -18.39 5.90 0.16
CA ARG A 158 -19.63 6.67 0.22
C ARG A 158 -19.32 8.15 0.17
N PHE A 159 -20.10 8.89 -0.60
CA PHE A 159 -19.95 10.34 -0.73
C PHE A 159 -21.31 11.01 -0.62
N PHE A 160 -21.39 12.04 0.21
CA PHE A 160 -22.61 12.73 0.54
C PHE A 160 -22.48 14.19 0.16
N THR A 161 -23.53 14.72 -0.45
CA THR A 161 -23.50 16.06 -1.03
C THR A 161 -24.13 17.13 -0.15
N GLY A 162 -24.95 16.73 0.84
CA GLY A 162 -25.67 17.65 1.70
C GLY A 162 -26.57 18.60 0.89
N ASP A 163 -26.26 19.89 0.95
CA ASP A 163 -26.94 20.95 0.21
C ASP A 163 -26.36 21.23 -1.19
N VAL A 164 -25.23 20.61 -1.53
CA VAL A 164 -24.59 20.75 -2.84
C VAL A 164 -25.33 19.91 -3.88
N LYS A 165 -25.72 20.53 -4.99
CA LYS A 165 -26.44 19.84 -6.08
C LYS A 165 -25.61 19.65 -7.35
N THR A 166 -24.65 20.55 -7.60
CA THR A 166 -23.86 20.54 -8.82
C THR A 166 -22.43 21.02 -8.59
N GLY A 167 -21.52 20.65 -9.50
CA GLY A 167 -20.15 21.18 -9.54
C GLY A 167 -19.05 20.16 -9.21
N ASN A 168 -17.80 20.61 -9.32
CA ASN A 168 -16.62 19.77 -9.10
C ASN A 168 -16.28 19.67 -7.61
N SER A 169 -16.20 18.44 -7.13
CA SER A 169 -15.74 18.05 -5.81
C SER A 169 -14.50 17.17 -5.92
N TYR A 170 -13.65 17.22 -4.91
CA TYR A 170 -12.44 16.42 -4.78
C TYR A 170 -12.50 15.69 -3.45
N VAL A 171 -12.17 14.40 -3.48
CA VAL A 171 -12.24 13.50 -2.35
C VAL A 171 -10.90 12.80 -2.22
N GLU A 172 -10.34 12.82 -1.02
CA GLU A 172 -9.19 12.00 -0.67
C GLU A 172 -9.40 11.25 0.64
N ALA A 173 -8.79 10.07 0.73
CA ALA A 173 -8.76 9.28 1.94
C ALA A 173 -7.53 8.38 1.94
N THR A 174 -7.07 8.03 3.15
CA THR A 174 -5.93 7.14 3.36
C THR A 174 -6.28 6.12 4.42
N TRP A 175 -6.02 4.84 4.15
CA TRP A 175 -6.29 3.75 5.09
C TRP A 175 -5.23 2.65 5.01
N ILE A 176 -5.31 1.70 5.95
CA ILE A 176 -4.46 0.52 5.98
C ILE A 176 -5.20 -0.66 5.35
N THR A 177 -4.48 -1.44 4.55
CA THR A 177 -4.95 -2.69 3.94
C THR A 177 -4.11 -3.88 4.38
N ASN A 178 -4.75 -5.05 4.49
CA ASN A 178 -4.08 -6.35 4.56
C ASN A 178 -4.38 -7.21 3.32
N ASP A 179 -5.03 -6.66 2.29
CA ASP A 179 -5.30 -7.39 1.04
C ASP A 179 -4.00 -7.89 0.41
N PRO A 180 -4.02 -9.02 -0.31
CA PRO A 180 -2.95 -9.40 -1.24
C PRO A 180 -2.60 -8.25 -2.18
N TYR A 181 -1.38 -8.17 -2.70
CA TYR A 181 -1.06 -7.12 -3.68
C TYR A 181 -1.88 -7.29 -4.97
N PRO A 182 -2.31 -6.19 -5.62
CA PRO A 182 -3.03 -6.26 -6.88
C PRO A 182 -2.13 -6.85 -7.98
N ILE A 183 -2.66 -7.80 -8.75
CA ILE A 183 -1.90 -8.58 -9.74
C ILE A 183 -1.86 -7.90 -11.11
N ASP A 184 -2.91 -7.16 -11.48
CA ASP A 184 -3.11 -6.61 -12.83
C ASP A 184 -2.88 -5.08 -12.96
N ASP A 185 -2.41 -4.44 -11.90
CA ASP A 185 -2.29 -2.98 -11.84
C ASP A 185 -0.94 -2.45 -12.35
N LYS A 186 -0.92 -1.15 -12.67
CA LYS A 186 0.28 -0.47 -13.16
C LYS A 186 1.24 -0.18 -12.00
N PHE A 187 2.54 -0.24 -12.32
CA PHE A 187 3.64 0.02 -11.40
C PHE A 187 4.40 1.27 -11.85
N ILE A 188 4.80 2.11 -10.89
CA ILE A 188 5.80 3.19 -11.08
C ILE A 188 6.90 3.02 -10.04
#